data_AF-U2QG01-F1
#
_entry.id   AF-U2QG01-F1
#
_cell.length_a   1.000
_cell.length_b   1.000
_cell.length_c   1.000
_cell.angle_alpha   90.00
_cell.angle_beta   90.00
_cell.angle_gamma   90.00
#
_symmetry.space_group_name_H-M   'P 1'
#
loop_
_entity.id
_entity.type
_entity.pdbx_description
1 polymer ?
#
loop_
_entity_poly.entity_id
_entity_poly.type
_entity_poly.pdbx_seq_one_letter_code
_entity_poly.pdbx_strand_id
1 'polypeptide(L)' 'MYDFNMFNYLKIKGFSNAQLAENFQQIEKANQNINEILDSNPNAVLKKIKYTYLDEEKTDLQFDIKIEVVNN' A
#
# COMPACT_ATOMS: atom_id res chain seq x y z
N MET A 1 -13.96 11.09 5.15
CA MET A 1 -12.77 10.28 5.52
C MET A 1 -11.63 10.73 4.62
N TYR A 2 -10.39 10.75 5.11
CA TYR A 2 -9.23 10.92 4.22
C TYR A 2 -8.75 9.52 3.85
N ASP A 3 -8.93 9.15 2.59
CA ASP A 3 -8.51 7.85 2.10
C ASP A 3 -6.98 7.77 2.12
N PHE A 4 -6.46 6.60 2.50
CA PHE A 4 -5.04 6.33 2.39
C PHE A 4 -4.62 6.36 0.92
N ASN A 5 -3.49 7.01 0.62
CA ASN A 5 -2.94 7.11 -0.73
C ASN A 5 -1.57 6.44 -0.80
N MET A 6 -1.56 5.21 -1.32
CA MET A 6 -0.37 4.37 -1.45
C MET A 6 0.68 4.97 -2.40
N PHE A 7 0.26 5.65 -3.48
CA PHE A 7 1.20 6.30 -4.41
C PHE A 7 1.98 7.42 -3.74
N ASN A 8 1.30 8.28 -2.98
CA ASN A 8 1.95 9.35 -2.21
C ASN A 8 2.87 8.78 -1.13
N TYR A 9 2.44 7.72 -0.45
CA TYR A 9 3.26 7.01 0.53
C TYR A 9 4.56 6.49 -0.10
N LEU A 10 4.49 5.77 -1.22
CA LEU A 10 5.67 5.21 -1.91
C LEU A 10 6.58 6.29 -2.48
N LYS A 11 6.01 7.40 -2.98
CA LYS A 11 6.78 8.56 -3.44
C LYS A 11 7.62 9.16 -2.30
N ILE A 12 7.06 9.27 -1.09
CA ILE A 12 7.81 9.70 0.11
C ILE A 12 8.89 8.67 0.49
N LYS A 13 8.66 7.38 0.22
CA LYS A 13 9.66 6.31 0.41
C LYS A 13 10.74 6.27 -0.68
N GLY A 14 10.70 7.17 -1.67
CA GLY A 14 11.73 7.32 -2.69
C GLY A 14 11.46 6.56 -3.99
N PHE A 15 10.24 6.07 -4.22
CA PHE A 15 9.87 5.53 -5.53
C PHE A 15 9.90 6.62 -6.60
N SER A 16 10.56 6.32 -7.72
CA SER A 16 10.48 7.18 -8.90
C SER A 16 9.13 7.06 -9.58
N ASN A 17 8.75 8.07 -10.38
CA ASN A 17 7.52 8.01 -11.17
C ASN A 17 7.51 6.83 -12.15
N ALA A 18 8.67 6.41 -12.67
CA ALA A 18 8.79 5.25 -13.54
C ALA A 18 8.43 3.96 -12.79
N GLN A 19 9.00 3.73 -11.60
CA GLN A 19 8.68 2.58 -10.77
C GLN A 19 7.20 2.55 -10.36
N LEU A 20 6.61 3.72 -10.06
CA LEU A 20 5.19 3.83 -9.76
C LEU A 20 4.30 3.47 -10.96
N ALA A 21 4.72 3.85 -12.18
CA ALA A 21 3.99 3.53 -13.41
C ALA A 21 4.12 2.06 -13.79
N GLU A 22 5.33 1.49 -13.69
CA GLU A 22 5.61 0.08 -13.97
C GLU A 22 4.84 -0.86 -13.03
N ASN A 23 4.72 -0.48 -11.75
CA ASN A 23 4.04 -1.27 -10.72
C ASN A 23 2.61 -0.76 -10.41
N PHE A 24 2.01 0.02 -11.33
CA PHE A 24 0.76 0.73 -11.08
C PHE A 24 -0.37 -0.19 -10.63
N GLN A 25 -0.56 -1.33 -11.31
CA GLN A 25 -1.64 -2.25 -11.01
C GLN A 25 -1.51 -2.89 -9.61
N GLN A 26 -0.31 -3.28 -9.21
CA GLN A 26 -0.05 -3.87 -7.89
C GLN A 26 -0.26 -2.82 -6.79
N ILE A 27 0.20 -1.58 -7.02
CA ILE A 27 0.05 -0.46 -6.09
C ILE A 27 -1.43 -0.08 -5.93
N GLU A 28 -2.16 0.04 -7.04
CA GLU A 28 -3.58 0.40 -7.01
C GLU A 28 -4.42 -0.67 -6.30
N LYS A 29 -4.16 -1.95 -6.59
CA LYS A 29 -4.82 -3.05 -5.88
C LYS A 29 -4.55 -3.03 -4.38
N ALA A 30 -3.30 -2.80 -3.98
CA ALA A 30 -2.94 -2.67 -2.57
C ALA A 30 -3.62 -1.45 -1.91
N ASN A 31 -3.70 -0.33 -2.63
CA ASN A 31 -4.39 0.88 -2.17
C ASN A 31 -5.88 0.65 -1.94
N GLN A 32 -6.56 0.00 -2.89
CA GLN A 32 -7.97 -0.34 -2.79
C GLN A 32 -8.21 -1.26 -1.58
N ASN A 33 -7.44 -2.35 -1.46
CA ASN A 33 -7.58 -3.29 -0.33
C ASN A 33 -7.40 -2.61 1.04
N ILE A 34 -6.43 -1.68 1.17
CA ILE A 34 -6.24 -0.94 2.42
C ILE A 34 -7.48 -0.11 2.74
N ASN A 35 -7.94 0.68 1.79
CA ASN A 35 -9.08 1.58 2.02
C ASN A 35 -10.37 0.79 2.29
N GLU A 36 -10.64 -0.31 1.57
CA GLU A 36 -11.79 -1.17 1.84
C GLU A 36 -11.81 -1.71 3.29
N ILE A 37 -10.65 -2.12 3.81
CA ILE A 37 -10.52 -2.60 5.19
C ILE A 37 -10.74 -1.46 6.19
N LEU A 38 -10.13 -0.30 5.96
CA LEU A 38 -10.26 0.86 6.85
C LEU A 38 -11.70 1.40 6.85
N ASP A 39 -12.36 1.43 5.69
CA ASP A 39 -13.74 1.90 5.54
C ASP A 39 -14.73 0.96 6.23
N SER A 40 -14.49 -0.35 6.13
CA SER A 40 -15.35 -1.36 6.75
C SER A 40 -15.16 -1.49 8.26
N ASN A 41 -14.05 -0.96 8.81
CA ASN A 41 -13.68 -1.13 10.21
C ASN A 41 -13.24 0.22 10.81
N PRO A 42 -14.14 0.97 11.46
CA PRO A 42 -13.85 2.33 11.94
C PRO A 42 -12.72 2.40 13.00
N ASN A 43 -12.39 1.28 13.65
CA ASN A 43 -11.28 1.20 14.60
C ASN A 43 -10.02 0.54 14.00
N ALA A 44 -9.99 0.26 12.70
CA ALA A 44 -8.82 -0.25 12.04
C ALA A 44 -7.77 0.84 11.87
N VAL A 45 -6.51 0.48 12.10
CA VAL A 45 -5.36 1.37 11.97
C VAL A 45 -4.30 0.68 11.13
N LEU A 46 -3.90 1.32 10.04
CA LEU A 46 -2.75 0.91 9.24
C LEU A 46 -1.46 1.10 10.05
N LYS A 47 -0.78 0.00 10.41
CA LYS A 47 0.42 0.04 11.25
C LYS A 47 1.71 0.00 10.45
N LYS A 48 1.74 -0.80 9.39
CA LYS A 48 2.97 -1.02 8.61
C LYS A 48 2.66 -1.41 7.18
N ILE A 49 3.49 -0.92 6.27
CA ILE A 49 3.57 -1.40 4.90
C ILE A 49 5.02 -1.76 4.62
N LYS A 50 5.28 -2.99 4.23
CA LYS A 50 6.55 -3.43 3.64
C LYS A 50 6.33 -3.74 2.17
N TYR A 51 7.40 -3.63 1.40
CA TYR A 51 7.40 -3.98 -0.01
C TYR A 51 8.68 -4.74 -0.33
N THR A 52 8.58 -5.70 -1.24
CA THR A 52 9.70 -6.51 -1.72
C THR A 52 9.54 -6.74 -3.21
N TYR A 53 10.63 -6.65 -3.96
CA TYR A 53 10.65 -7.09 -5.35
C TYR A 53 10.97 -8.59 -5.39
N LEU A 54 10.16 -9.36 -6.10
CA LEU A 54 10.33 -10.81 -6.25
C LEU A 54 11.27 -11.18 -7.40
N ASP A 55 11.64 -10.21 -8.23
CA ASP A 55 12.54 -10.33 -9.36
C ASP A 55 13.70 -9.32 -9.29
N GLU A 56 14.75 -9.58 -10.06
CA GLU A 56 15.89 -8.66 -10.19
C GLU A 56 15.54 -7.43 -11.04
N GLU A 57 14.61 -7.59 -11.98
CA GLU A 57 14.13 -6.55 -12.89
C GLU A 57 13.19 -5.52 -12.20
N LYS A 58 12.77 -5.80 -10.96
CA LYS A 58 11.89 -4.96 -10.14
C LYS A 58 10.52 -4.70 -10.77
N THR A 59 9.98 -5.71 -11.46
CA THR A 59 8.67 -5.65 -12.11
C THR A 59 7.59 -6.37 -11.31
N ASP A 60 7.97 -7.29 -10.42
CA ASP A 60 7.06 -8.01 -9.53
C ASP A 60 7.17 -7.48 -8.09
N LEU A 61 6.36 -6.47 -7.78
CA LEU A 61 6.31 -5.82 -6.47
C LEU A 61 5.22 -6.41 -5.58
N GLN A 62 5.63 -7.05 -4.48
CA GLN A 62 4.74 -7.57 -3.46
C GLN A 62 4.67 -6.64 -2.24
N PHE A 63 3.47 -6.48 -1.69
CA PHE A 63 3.23 -5.73 -0.46
C PHE A 63 2.82 -6.63 0.71
N ASP A 64 3.47 -6.44 1.85
CA ASP A 64 3.08 -7.01 3.15
C ASP A 64 2.55 -5.87 4.02
N ILE A 65 1.23 -5.88 4.25
CA ILE A 65 0.47 -4.79 4.86
C ILE A 65 -0.08 -5.27 6.20
N LYS A 66 0.25 -4.57 7.28
CA LYS A 66 -0.26 -4.82 8.62
C LYS A 66 -1.29 -3.76 8.99
N ILE A 67 -2.54 -4.19 9.14
CA ILE A 67 -3.65 -3.40 9.68
C ILE A 67 -4.09 -4.07 10.98
N GLU A 68 -4.29 -3.29 12.03
CA GLU A 68 -4.78 -3.76 13.33
C GLU A 68 -6.15 -3.16 13.61
N VAL A 69 -7.11 -3.98 14.00
CA VAL A 69 -8.40 -3.52 14.51
C VAL A 69 -8.26 -3.31 16.02
N VAL A 70 -8.39 -2.05 16.44
CA VAL A 70 -8.30 -1.70 17.86
C VAL A 70 -9.69 -1.90 18.47
N ASN A 71 -9.87 -2.95 19.27
CA ASN A 71 -11.05 -3.06 20.11
C ASN A 71 -10.78 -2.25 21.38
N ASN A 72 -11.61 -1.23 21.63
CA ASN A 72 -11.63 -0.53 22.93
C ASN A 72 -12.15 -1.46 24.03
#